data_AF-A0A1I6H9T3-F1
#
_entry.id   AF-A0A1I6H9T3-F1
#
_cell.length_a   1.000
_cell.length_b   1.000
_cell.length_c   1.000
_cell.angle_alpha   90.00
_cell.angle_beta   90.00
_cell.angle_gamma   90.00
#
_symmetry.space_group_name_H-M   'P 1'
#
loop_
_entity.id
_entity.type
_entity.pdbx_description
1 polymer ?
#
loop_
_entity_poly.entity_id
_entity_poly.type
_entity_poly.pdbx_seq_one_letter_code
_entity_poly.pdbx_strand_id
1 'polypeptide(L)'
;MFDNVFGVHEQALRLRQQRTELLASNLANAETPHFKARDIDFRAAMTGALADQNTMGMARTHGAHIGSADGGASGLVQYRMPTQPSIDGNTVETHIEQTLFTDNALMYQTTLEFIDNRIQRIKGALRGD
;
A
#
# COMPACT_ATOMS: atom_id res chain seq x y z
N MET A 1 14.78 20.27 3.80
CA MET A 1 13.95 21.20 3.00
C MET A 1 13.33 20.57 1.75
N PHE A 2 13.76 19.36 1.34
CA PHE A 2 13.18 18.63 0.19
C PHE A 2 12.55 17.28 0.57
N ASP A 3 12.42 16.97 1.86
CA ASP A 3 12.07 15.62 2.33
C ASP A 3 10.63 15.20 2.01
N ASN A 4 9.80 16.11 1.48
CA ASN A 4 8.40 15.82 1.13
C ASN A 4 7.96 16.39 -0.23
N VAL A 5 8.83 16.32 -1.25
CA VAL A 5 8.52 16.84 -2.60
C VAL A 5 7.30 16.18 -3.24
N PHE A 6 7.08 14.89 -2.93
CA PHE A 6 5.99 14.07 -3.48
C PHE A 6 4.81 13.87 -2.52
N GLY A 7 4.93 14.34 -1.27
CA GLY A 7 3.82 14.34 -0.33
C GLY A 7 3.24 12.94 -0.08
N VAL A 8 1.92 12.92 -0.01
CA VAL A 8 1.09 11.72 0.13
C VAL A 8 1.16 10.77 -1.07
N HIS A 9 1.59 11.22 -2.26
CA HIS A 9 1.53 10.40 -3.46
C HIS A 9 2.59 9.29 -3.47
N GLU A 10 3.75 9.55 -2.89
CA GLU A 10 4.83 8.56 -2.80
C GLU A 10 4.44 7.40 -1.88
N GLN A 11 3.90 7.73 -0.70
CA GLN A 11 3.37 6.74 0.22
C GLN A 11 2.18 5.96 -0.36
N ALA A 12 1.26 6.66 -1.06
CA ALA A 12 0.16 6.03 -1.75
C ALA A 12 0.63 5.05 -2.84
N LEU A 13 1.69 5.40 -3.58
CA LEU A 13 2.27 4.55 -4.62
C LEU A 13 2.84 3.26 -4.01
N ARG A 14 3.62 3.38 -2.92
CA ARG A 14 4.17 2.24 -2.18
C ARG A 14 3.07 1.31 -1.66
N LEU A 15 2.03 1.86 -1.05
CA LEU A 15 0.89 1.07 -0.57
C LEU A 15 0.16 0.36 -1.71
N ARG A 16 -0.04 1.03 -2.85
CA ARG A 16 -0.66 0.43 -4.04
C ARG A 16 0.20 -0.69 -4.61
N GLN A 17 1.53 -0.52 -4.65
CA GLN A 17 2.45 -1.58 -5.07
C GLN A 17 2.34 -2.81 -4.16
N GLN A 18 2.39 -2.63 -2.85
CA GLN A 18 2.26 -3.74 -1.89
C GLN A 18 0.91 -4.44 -2.01
N ARG A 19 -0.17 -3.68 -2.23
CA ARG A 19 -1.48 -4.27 -2.49
C ARG A 19 -1.50 -5.08 -3.78
N THR A 20 -0.83 -4.63 -4.84
CA THR A 20 -0.68 -5.40 -6.09
C THR A 20 -0.01 -6.74 -5.83
N GLU A 21 1.07 -6.76 -5.04
CA GLU A 21 1.80 -7.99 -4.68
C GLU A 21 0.90 -8.98 -3.89
N LEU A 22 0.09 -8.47 -2.96
CA LEU A 22 -0.87 -9.29 -2.21
C LEU A 22 -1.98 -9.86 -3.08
N LEU A 23 -2.59 -9.03 -3.93
CA LEU A 23 -3.66 -9.46 -4.85
C LEU A 23 -3.12 -10.48 -5.87
N ALA A 24 -1.90 -10.28 -6.37
CA ALA A 24 -1.22 -11.25 -7.23
C ALA A 24 -0.95 -12.57 -6.49
N SER A 25 -0.51 -12.50 -5.23
CA SER A 25 -0.31 -13.68 -4.39
C SER A 25 -1.62 -14.44 -4.14
N ASN A 26 -2.72 -13.74 -3.85
CA ASN A 26 -4.04 -14.36 -3.70
C ASN A 26 -4.45 -15.07 -5.00
N LEU A 27 -4.33 -14.39 -6.15
CA LEU A 27 -4.71 -14.95 -7.45
C LEU A 27 -3.88 -16.19 -7.81
N ALA A 28 -2.57 -16.16 -7.54
CA ALA A 28 -1.70 -17.32 -7.75
C ALA A 28 -2.07 -18.53 -6.87
N ASN A 29 -2.63 -18.28 -5.69
CA ASN A 29 -3.06 -19.32 -4.75
C ASN A 29 -4.57 -19.59 -4.80
N ALA A 30 -5.28 -19.13 -5.83
CA ALA A 30 -6.71 -19.34 -5.98
C ALA A 30 -7.11 -20.83 -6.09
N GLU A 31 -6.19 -21.68 -6.53
CA GLU A 31 -6.39 -23.13 -6.63
C GLU A 31 -5.64 -23.91 -5.53
N THR A 32 -5.19 -23.21 -4.47
CA THR A 32 -4.49 -23.84 -3.34
C THR A 32 -5.46 -24.11 -2.20
N PRO A 33 -5.68 -25.38 -1.81
CA PRO A 33 -6.56 -25.72 -0.69
C PRO A 33 -6.16 -25.01 0.61
N HIS A 34 -7.14 -24.66 1.43
CA HIS A 34 -6.97 -23.99 2.73
C HIS A 34 -6.27 -22.61 2.71
N PHE A 35 -6.02 -22.02 1.54
CA PHE A 35 -5.41 -20.70 1.46
C PHE A 35 -6.34 -19.60 2.01
N LYS A 36 -5.74 -18.60 2.67
CA LYS A 36 -6.45 -17.46 3.29
C LYS A 36 -6.03 -16.15 2.63
N ALA A 37 -6.96 -15.57 1.90
CA ALA A 37 -6.78 -14.30 1.20
C ALA A 37 -6.45 -13.16 2.17
N ARG A 38 -5.51 -12.30 1.75
CA ARG A 38 -5.05 -11.14 2.52
C ARG A 38 -5.22 -9.86 1.70
N ASP A 39 -5.49 -8.75 2.36
CA ASP A 39 -5.56 -7.44 1.73
C ASP A 39 -5.09 -6.34 2.70
N ILE A 40 -4.92 -5.14 2.16
CA ILE A 40 -4.61 -3.92 2.91
C ILE A 40 -5.84 -3.03 2.84
N ASP A 41 -6.35 -2.58 4.00
CA ASP A 41 -7.27 -1.44 4.03
C ASP A 41 -6.47 -0.17 3.69
N PHE A 42 -6.56 0.25 2.43
CA PHE A 42 -5.82 1.39 1.93
C PHE A 42 -6.12 2.68 2.72
N ARG A 43 -7.36 2.89 3.18
CA ARG A 43 -7.72 4.10 3.91
C ARG A 43 -7.04 4.11 5.27
N ALA A 44 -7.18 3.02 6.02
CA ALA A 44 -6.52 2.85 7.31
C ALA A 44 -5.00 2.95 7.18
N ALA A 45 -4.45 2.31 6.15
CA ALA A 45 -3.02 2.31 5.86
C ALA A 45 -2.47 3.70 5.54
N MET A 46 -3.21 4.45 4.74
CA MET A 46 -2.84 5.82 4.39
C MET A 46 -2.93 6.73 5.61
N THR A 47 -4.00 6.64 6.41
CA THR A 47 -4.12 7.43 7.63
C THR A 47 -3.02 7.13 8.64
N GLY A 48 -2.63 5.86 8.80
CA GLY A 48 -1.51 5.46 9.65
C GLY A 48 -0.19 6.04 9.15
N ALA A 49 0.07 5.94 7.83
CA ALA A 49 1.30 6.45 7.26
C ALA A 49 1.42 7.99 7.31
N LEU A 50 0.30 8.72 7.18
CA LEU A 50 0.30 10.17 7.42
C LEU A 50 0.52 10.51 8.91
N ALA A 51 -0.03 9.72 9.82
CA ALA A 51 0.15 9.93 11.26
C ALA A 51 1.61 9.70 11.67
N ASP A 52 2.26 8.67 11.14
CA ASP A 52 3.67 8.36 11.41
C ASP A 52 4.61 9.46 10.89
N GLN A 53 4.31 10.07 9.74
CA GLN A 53 5.06 11.24 9.25
C GLN A 53 4.95 12.45 10.18
N ASN A 54 3.88 12.54 10.97
CA ASN A 54 3.63 13.65 11.90
C ASN A 54 4.13 13.36 13.33
N THR A 55 4.42 12.09 13.65
CA THR A 55 5.10 11.74 14.89
C THR A 55 6.60 12.00 14.73
N MET A 56 7.12 12.96 15.50
CA MET A 56 8.57 13.10 15.68
C MET A 56 9.11 11.78 16.25
N GLY A 57 9.81 11.02 15.41
CA GLY A 57 10.31 9.70 15.78
C GLY A 57 11.14 9.78 17.06
N MET A 58 10.80 8.93 18.03
CA MET A 58 11.56 8.84 19.28
C MET A 58 13.00 8.43 18.97
N ALA A 59 13.96 9.29 19.27
CA ALA A 59 15.37 8.98 19.08
C ALA A 59 15.78 7.81 19.99
N ARG A 60 16.25 6.71 19.39
CA ARG A 60 16.85 5.61 20.15
C ARG A 60 18.19 6.09 20.70
N THR A 61 18.25 6.31 22.00
CA THR A 61 19.48 6.75 22.68
C THR A 61 20.43 5.60 23.01
N HIS A 62 19.96 4.35 22.95
CA HIS A 62 20.76 3.17 23.21
C HIS A 62 20.32 1.97 22.35
N GLY A 63 21.26 1.09 22.01
CA GLY A 63 21.02 -0.05 21.12
C GLY A 63 20.01 -1.08 21.63
N ALA A 64 19.78 -1.13 22.95
CA ALA A 64 18.80 -2.02 23.59
C ALA A 64 17.38 -1.41 23.67
N HIS A 65 17.18 -0.16 23.26
CA HIS A 65 15.86 0.47 23.32
C HIS A 65 14.97 -0.14 22.24
N ILE A 66 13.71 -0.44 22.57
CA ILE A 66 12.71 -0.80 21.56
C ILE A 66 12.54 0.40 20.63
N GLY A 67 12.78 0.20 19.34
CA GLY A 67 12.57 1.25 18.34
C GLY A 67 11.09 1.51 18.19
N SER A 68 10.74 2.71 17.72
CA SER A 68 9.40 2.91 17.16
C SER A 68 9.18 1.78 16.16
N ALA A 69 8.08 1.03 16.29
CA ALA A 69 7.73 -0.01 15.35
C ALA A 69 7.82 0.62 13.97
N ASP A 70 8.59 0.00 13.07
CA ASP A 70 8.69 0.46 11.70
C ASP A 70 7.26 0.41 11.15
N GLY A 71 6.62 1.57 11.01
CA GLY A 71 5.25 1.74 10.52
C GLY A 71 5.09 1.34 9.05
N GLY A 72 5.99 0.49 8.57
CA GLY A 72 5.82 -0.22 7.32
C GLY A 72 4.48 -0.95 7.36
N ALA A 73 3.83 -0.96 6.21
CA ALA A 73 2.49 -1.51 5.98
C ALA A 73 2.25 -2.96 6.43
N SER A 74 3.27 -3.63 6.97
CA SER A 74 3.19 -4.97 7.57
C SER A 74 2.14 -5.05 8.70
N GLY A 75 1.89 -3.95 9.44
CA GLY A 75 0.81 -3.88 10.43
C GLY A 75 -0.61 -3.71 9.85
N LEU A 76 -0.73 -3.53 8.52
CA LEU A 76 -1.97 -3.19 7.84
C LEU A 76 -2.51 -4.31 6.94
N VAL A 77 -1.75 -5.40 6.79
CA VAL A 77 -2.19 -6.60 6.07
C VAL A 77 -3.13 -7.40 6.96
N GLN A 78 -4.37 -7.56 6.53
CA GLN A 78 -5.41 -8.28 7.26
C GLN A 78 -5.97 -9.43 6.43
N TYR A 79 -6.41 -10.49 7.10
CA TYR A 79 -7.17 -11.54 6.46
C TYR A 79 -8.55 -11.01 6.08
N ARG A 80 -8.99 -11.30 4.85
CA ARG A 80 -10.33 -10.91 4.40
C ARG A 80 -11.36 -11.94 4.85
N MET A 81 -12.52 -11.47 5.28
CA MET A 81 -13.68 -12.34 5.45
C MET A 81 -14.29 -12.65 4.08
N PRO A 82 -14.30 -13.92 3.63
CA PRO A 82 -14.85 -14.28 2.33
C PRO A 82 -16.37 -14.12 2.30
N THR A 83 -16.91 -13.67 1.18
CA THR A 83 -18.37 -13.66 0.96
C THR A 83 -18.87 -15.04 0.52
N GLN A 84 -18.06 -15.76 -0.24
CA GLN A 84 -18.33 -17.13 -0.67
C GLN A 84 -17.12 -18.02 -0.40
N PRO A 85 -17.06 -18.70 0.78
CA PRO A 85 -15.99 -19.64 1.06
C PRO A 85 -16.09 -20.88 0.15
N SER A 86 -14.95 -21.33 -0.37
CA SER A 86 -14.87 -22.55 -1.15
C SER A 86 -15.02 -23.80 -0.26
N ILE A 87 -15.46 -24.90 -0.87
CA ILE A 87 -15.67 -26.20 -0.18
C ILE A 87 -14.35 -26.75 0.39
N ASP A 88 -13.22 -26.44 -0.24
CA ASP A 88 -11.87 -26.84 0.18
C ASP A 88 -11.27 -25.94 1.29
N GLY A 89 -12.02 -24.96 1.77
CA GLY A 89 -11.57 -24.01 2.79
C GLY A 89 -10.65 -22.91 2.28
N ASN A 90 -10.47 -22.79 0.95
CA ASN A 90 -9.89 -21.61 0.34
C ASN A 90 -10.85 -20.41 0.47
N THR A 91 -10.32 -19.24 0.82
CA THR A 91 -11.07 -17.99 0.94
C THR A 91 -10.78 -17.00 -0.19
N VAL A 92 -10.04 -17.43 -1.22
CA VAL A 92 -9.77 -16.63 -2.42
C VAL A 92 -10.96 -16.73 -3.37
N GLU A 93 -11.49 -15.57 -3.75
CA GLU A 93 -12.58 -15.44 -4.71
C GLU A 93 -12.01 -14.84 -6.00
N THR A 94 -11.65 -15.68 -6.98
CA THR A 94 -10.87 -15.28 -8.19
C THR A 94 -11.43 -14.06 -8.92
N HIS A 95 -12.75 -14.02 -9.10
CA HIS A 95 -13.43 -12.91 -9.79
C HIS A 95 -13.35 -11.59 -9.00
N ILE A 96 -13.41 -11.66 -7.66
CA ILE A 96 -13.24 -10.51 -6.77
C ILE A 96 -11.78 -10.07 -6.80
N GLU A 97 -10.81 -10.99 -6.67
CA GLU A 97 -9.38 -10.66 -6.74
C GLU A 97 -9.01 -9.99 -8.07
N GLN A 98 -9.52 -10.47 -9.20
CA GLN A 98 -9.29 -9.84 -10.51
C GLN A 98 -9.88 -8.42 -10.59
N THR A 99 -11.06 -8.21 -10.03
CA THR A 99 -11.69 -6.89 -9.98
C THR A 99 -10.86 -5.93 -9.12
N LEU A 100 -10.44 -6.37 -7.93
CA LEU A 100 -9.61 -5.59 -7.02
C LEU A 100 -8.23 -5.30 -7.59
N PHE A 101 -7.63 -6.26 -8.31
CA PHE A 101 -6.35 -6.08 -8.98
C PHE A 101 -6.46 -5.00 -10.06
N THR A 102 -7.54 -5.04 -10.86
CA THR A 102 -7.78 -4.05 -11.91
C THR A 102 -8.01 -2.65 -11.33
N ASP A 103 -8.82 -2.54 -10.27
CA ASP A 103 -9.04 -1.27 -9.57
C ASP A 103 -7.73 -0.72 -8.99
N ASN A 104 -6.94 -1.56 -8.32
CA ASN A 104 -5.66 -1.15 -7.77
C ASN A 104 -4.65 -0.76 -8.87
N ALA A 105 -4.65 -1.43 -10.01
CA ALA A 105 -3.79 -1.09 -11.15
C ALA A 105 -4.15 0.27 -11.75
N LEU A 106 -5.45 0.56 -11.93
CA LEU A 106 -5.93 1.87 -12.38
C LEU A 106 -5.50 2.96 -11.40
N MET A 107 -5.72 2.72 -10.11
CA MET A 107 -5.29 3.61 -9.05
C MET A 107 -3.78 3.85 -9.08
N TYR A 108 -2.97 2.79 -9.15
CA TYR A 108 -1.51 2.89 -9.23
C TYR A 108 -1.06 3.76 -10.40
N GLN A 109 -1.64 3.55 -11.59
CA GLN A 109 -1.38 4.35 -12.79
C GLN A 109 -1.73 5.83 -12.58
N THR A 110 -2.90 6.13 -12.02
CA THR A 110 -3.30 7.51 -11.72
C THR A 110 -2.36 8.18 -10.69
N THR A 111 -1.84 7.44 -9.71
CA THR A 111 -0.83 7.99 -8.78
C THR A 111 0.45 8.37 -9.50
N LEU A 112 0.93 7.53 -10.42
CA LEU A 112 2.11 7.83 -11.22
C LEU A 112 1.90 9.08 -12.08
N GLU A 113 0.73 9.23 -12.69
CA GLU A 113 0.39 10.44 -13.46
C GLU A 113 0.41 11.70 -12.58
N PHE A 114 -0.08 11.64 -11.34
CA PHE A 114 0.01 12.77 -10.41
C PHE A 114 1.46 13.11 -10.04
N ILE A 115 2.29 12.09 -9.82
CA ILE A 115 3.72 12.29 -9.52
C ILE A 115 4.41 12.92 -10.72
N ASP A 116 4.20 12.41 -11.94
CA ASP A 116 4.81 12.98 -13.15
C ASP A 116 4.38 14.43 -13.36
N ASN A 117 3.08 14.73 -13.27
CA ASN A 117 2.57 16.10 -13.35
C ASN A 117 3.15 17.04 -12.27
N ARG A 118 3.51 16.51 -11.10
CA ARG A 118 4.19 17.29 -10.05
C ARG A 118 5.65 17.56 -10.41
N ILE A 119 6.36 16.55 -10.93
CA ILE A 119 7.74 16.67 -11.41
C ILE A 119 7.82 17.71 -12.52
N GLN A 120 6.93 17.66 -13.52
CA GLN A 120 6.91 18.62 -14.61
C GLN A 120 6.71 20.05 -14.11
N ARG A 121 5.80 20.26 -13.14
CA ARG A 121 5.57 21.57 -12.53
C ARG A 121 6.80 22.11 -11.79
N ILE A 122 7.49 21.26 -11.02
CA ILE A 122 8.72 21.66 -10.32
C ILE A 122 9.82 21.99 -11.33
N LYS A 123 9.96 21.16 -12.37
CA LYS A 123 10.93 21.38 -13.44
C LYS A 123 10.67 22.71 -14.19
N GLY A 124 9.41 23.03 -14.48
CA GLY A 124 9.01 24.32 -15.06
C GLY A 124 9.39 25.49 -14.16
N ALA A 125 9.02 25.43 -12.89
CA ALA A 125 9.35 26.47 -11.91
C ALA A 125 10.86 26.68 -11.72
N LEU A 126 11.68 25.62 -11.83
CA LEU A 126 13.15 25.73 -11.80
C LEU A 126 13.74 26.29 -13.09
N ARG A 127 13.04 26.12 -14.22
CA ARG A 127 13.49 26.61 -15.53
C ARG A 127 13.12 28.07 -15.79
N GLY A 128 12.09 28.59 -15.10
CA GLY A 128 11.70 30.00 -15.14
C GLY A 128 10.66 30.37 -16.19
N ASP A 129 9.89 29.39 -16.69
CA ASP A 129 8.65 29.60 -17.45
C ASP A 129 7.42 29.56 -16.53
#